data_AF-A0A117PYL1-F1
#
_entry.id   AF-A0A117PYL1-F1
#
_cell.length_a   1.000
_cell.length_b   1.000
_cell.length_c   1.000
_cell.angle_alpha   90.00
_cell.angle_beta   90.00
_cell.angle_gamma   90.00
#
_symmetry.space_group_name_H-M   'P 1'
#
loop_
_entity.id
_entity.type
_entity.pdbx_description
1 polymer ?
#
loop_
_entity_poly.entity_id
_entity_poly.type
_entity_poly.pdbx_seq_one_letter_code
_entity_poly.pdbx_strand_id
1 'polypeptide(L)'
;NVIEDPAERRRTLLRAWELAGSVLVVSARLRWERNQIKGIEYGDGILTQRRTFQHLYAAGELRDYVEEATGVRCLSAAPGIVYAFKDDSARLSYLARQIAPDGEWLASEDTASAISAVVAHLEQRGRMPQLEEMPQPIISLLGHLRPAELKRLAEQEADPVKVERGAERAALDTLLFLAVELFHGRGPASSLPLPVQLDIRAFFPSYTEACKRADRLLFKLRDDAYVRRAMNGSIAGKFTATALYVHRRALHRIPTVLRLYEQCASIAAGRPGEWSVVKLRHQGRGVSWLDYPEFDTDPHPRLAASYAVDLRTLKSSFTSYADSVNRPLLHRKHEFLAEDDPDAPKYRRLTEAEVRAGLYESPHLIGTEEGWERELARCGRELRGHRLVRRPDCT
;
A
#
# COMPACT_ATOMS: atom_id res chain seq x y z
N ASN A 1 -3.70 26.18 5.15
CA ASN A 1 -5.17 26.10 5.33
C ASN A 1 -5.75 27.27 6.13
N VAL A 2 -5.05 27.85 7.10
CA VAL A 2 -5.61 28.92 7.98
C VAL A 2 -5.33 30.36 7.55
N ILE A 3 -4.55 30.56 6.47
CA ILE A 3 -4.20 31.88 5.95
C ILE A 3 -5.20 32.26 4.86
N GLU A 4 -5.91 33.38 5.08
CA GLU A 4 -6.97 33.90 4.22
C GLU A 4 -6.43 34.33 2.85
N ASP A 5 -5.40 35.18 2.83
CA ASP A 5 -4.80 35.69 1.60
C ASP A 5 -3.99 34.57 0.88
N PRO A 6 -4.36 34.16 -0.34
CA PRO A 6 -3.60 33.17 -1.11
C PRO A 6 -2.15 33.58 -1.37
N ALA A 7 -1.87 34.88 -1.53
CA ALA A 7 -0.50 35.37 -1.76
C ALA A 7 0.35 35.23 -0.49
N GLU A 8 -0.20 35.58 0.68
CA GLU A 8 0.44 35.33 1.97
C GLU A 8 0.64 33.84 2.23
N ARG A 9 -0.34 33.00 1.92
CA ARG A 9 -0.25 31.54 2.04
C ARG A 9 0.93 31.00 1.24
N ARG A 10 1.10 31.47 -0.01
CA ARG A 10 2.22 31.07 -0.88
C ARG A 10 3.56 31.56 -0.34
N ARG A 11 3.66 32.82 0.11
CA ARG A 11 4.88 33.36 0.74
C ARG A 11 5.26 32.57 1.99
N THR A 12 4.28 32.20 2.81
CA THR A 12 4.50 31.40 4.02
C THR A 12 5.04 30.01 3.69
N LEU A 13 4.45 29.35 2.69
CA LEU A 13 4.93 28.05 2.22
C LEU A 13 6.38 28.13 1.70
N LEU A 14 6.70 29.16 0.91
CA LEU A 14 8.06 29.40 0.43
C LEU A 14 9.05 29.64 1.58
N ARG A 15 8.66 30.42 2.59
CA ARG A 15 9.52 30.68 3.74
C ARG A 15 9.77 29.42 4.55
N ALA A 16 8.76 28.56 4.71
CA ALA A 16 8.92 27.25 5.33
C ALA A 16 9.85 26.35 4.50
N TRP A 17 9.76 26.41 3.16
CA TRP A 17 10.65 25.70 2.26
C TRP A 17 12.11 26.15 2.37
N GLU A 18 12.38 27.44 2.53
CA GLU A 18 13.74 27.98 2.74
C GLU A 18 14.36 27.46 4.05
N LEU A 19 13.56 27.22 5.07
CA LEU A 19 14.01 26.72 6.38
C LEU A 19 14.17 25.19 6.43
N ALA A 20 13.57 24.45 5.50
CA ALA A 20 13.63 22.99 5.46
C ALA A 20 15.04 22.51 5.06
N GLY A 21 15.67 21.69 5.91
CA GLY A 21 17.01 21.15 5.64
C GLY A 21 17.02 20.01 4.60
N SER A 22 16.04 19.11 4.64
CA SER A 22 16.00 17.91 3.78
C SER A 22 14.65 17.68 3.13
N VAL A 23 13.58 17.73 3.91
CA VAL A 23 12.20 17.53 3.46
C VAL A 23 11.29 18.58 4.11
N LEU A 24 10.39 19.14 3.32
CA LEU A 24 9.26 19.91 3.82
C LEU A 24 8.03 19.01 3.80
N VAL A 25 7.39 18.89 4.97
CA VAL A 25 6.11 18.19 5.12
C VAL A 25 5.00 19.22 5.19
N VAL A 26 4.11 19.20 4.21
CA VAL A 26 2.94 20.09 4.16
C VAL A 26 1.70 19.26 4.46
N SER A 27 0.96 19.66 5.51
CA SER A 27 -0.31 19.05 5.84
C SER A 27 -1.44 20.07 5.75
N ALA A 28 -2.58 19.66 5.20
CA ALA A 28 -3.77 20.49 5.15
C ALA A 28 -5.05 19.66 5.26
N ARG A 29 -6.11 20.33 5.71
CA ARG A 29 -7.46 19.76 5.75
C ARG A 29 -8.04 19.61 4.36
N LEU A 30 -8.90 18.61 4.20
CA LEU A 30 -9.39 18.15 2.91
C LEU A 30 -10.86 18.48 2.71
N ARG A 31 -11.28 18.61 1.44
CA ARG A 31 -12.65 19.01 1.07
C ARG A 31 -13.74 18.09 1.64
N TRP A 32 -13.45 16.81 1.89
CA TRP A 32 -14.44 15.90 2.48
C TRP A 32 -14.73 16.20 3.96
N GLU A 33 -13.89 16.98 4.64
CA GLU A 33 -14.16 17.44 5.99
C GLU A 33 -15.14 18.64 6.03
N ARG A 34 -15.60 19.12 4.87
CA ARG A 34 -16.49 20.30 4.76
C ARG A 34 -17.71 20.21 5.66
N ASN A 35 -18.34 19.03 5.74
CA ASN A 35 -19.55 18.80 6.52
C ASN A 35 -19.29 18.88 8.04
N GLN A 36 -18.06 18.70 8.49
CA GLN A 36 -17.66 18.82 9.90
C GLN A 36 -17.41 20.28 10.30
N ILE A 37 -17.38 21.21 9.35
CA ILE A 37 -17.01 22.62 9.57
C ILE A 37 -18.26 23.50 9.39
N LYS A 38 -18.72 24.10 10.49
CA LYS A 38 -19.80 25.10 10.49
C LYS A 38 -19.22 26.50 10.26
N GLY A 39 -19.68 27.19 9.23
CA GLY A 39 -19.19 28.52 8.86
C GLY A 39 -19.78 29.03 7.55
N ILE A 40 -19.48 30.28 7.23
CA ILE A 40 -19.87 30.96 5.98
C ILE A 40 -18.72 30.90 4.98
N GLU A 41 -19.02 30.86 3.68
CA GLU A 41 -18.00 30.98 2.65
C GLU A 41 -17.35 32.36 2.70
N TYR A 42 -16.02 32.39 2.56
CA TYR A 42 -15.24 33.61 2.60
C TYR A 42 -13.99 33.42 1.74
N GLY A 43 -13.80 34.24 0.70
CA GLY A 43 -12.70 34.07 -0.24
C GLY A 43 -12.69 32.68 -0.89
N ASP A 44 -11.55 31.99 -0.81
CA ASP A 44 -11.39 30.60 -1.27
C ASP A 44 -11.60 29.56 -0.16
N GLY A 45 -12.13 29.96 0.99
CA GLY A 45 -12.32 29.07 2.14
C GLY A 45 -13.59 29.36 2.93
N ILE A 46 -13.55 29.02 4.22
CA ILE A 46 -14.69 29.08 5.13
C ILE A 46 -14.29 29.84 6.38
N LEU A 47 -15.09 30.84 6.77
CA LEU A 47 -14.98 31.51 8.06
C LEU A 47 -15.87 30.79 9.07
N THR A 48 -15.26 30.15 10.06
CA THR A 48 -16.00 29.40 11.08
C THR A 48 -16.76 30.32 12.03
N GLN A 49 -17.70 29.76 12.80
CA GLN A 49 -18.40 30.51 13.87
C GLN A 49 -17.46 31.13 14.91
N ARG A 50 -16.26 30.56 15.08
CA ARG A 50 -15.20 31.08 15.97
C ARG A 50 -14.31 32.13 15.28
N ARG A 51 -14.69 32.61 14.10
CA ARG A 51 -13.96 33.58 13.28
C ARG A 51 -12.54 33.12 12.90
N THR A 52 -12.38 31.83 12.64
CA THR A 52 -11.15 31.29 12.06
C THR A 52 -11.36 30.88 10.61
N PHE A 53 -10.40 31.21 9.75
CA PHE A 53 -10.43 30.83 8.35
C PHE A 53 -9.94 29.39 8.13
N GLN A 54 -10.59 28.67 7.22
CA GLN A 54 -10.23 27.30 6.82
C GLN A 54 -10.40 27.13 5.32
N HIS A 55 -9.29 26.98 4.60
CA HIS A 55 -9.25 26.51 3.22
C HIS A 55 -9.06 24.99 3.18
N LEU A 56 -9.88 24.30 2.40
CA LEU A 56 -9.89 22.85 2.26
C LEU A 56 -9.42 22.43 0.87
N TYR A 57 -8.41 21.59 0.82
CA TYR A 57 -7.81 21.14 -0.43
C TYR A 57 -8.45 19.84 -0.92
N ALA A 58 -8.53 19.64 -2.24
CA ALA A 58 -8.54 18.29 -2.79
C ALA A 58 -7.14 17.66 -2.64
N ALA A 59 -7.05 16.33 -2.59
CA ALA A 59 -5.77 15.67 -2.34
C ALA A 59 -4.71 16.00 -3.42
N GLY A 60 -5.09 15.96 -4.70
CA GLY A 60 -4.20 16.35 -5.81
C GLY A 60 -3.88 17.86 -5.82
N GLU A 61 -4.86 18.70 -5.50
CA GLU A 61 -4.70 20.16 -5.46
C GLU A 61 -3.64 20.60 -4.44
N LEU A 62 -3.58 19.96 -3.27
CA LEU A 62 -2.53 20.27 -2.29
C LEU A 62 -1.14 19.94 -2.83
N ARG A 63 -0.98 18.80 -3.51
CA ARG A 63 0.31 18.42 -4.11
C ARG A 63 0.73 19.42 -5.17
N ASP A 64 -0.18 19.73 -6.09
CA ASP A 64 0.07 20.65 -7.20
C ASP A 64 0.43 22.06 -6.66
N TYR A 65 -0.28 22.53 -5.63
CA TYR A 65 0.03 23.79 -4.95
C TYR A 65 1.45 23.83 -4.34
N VAL A 66 1.89 22.73 -3.71
CA VAL A 66 3.22 22.65 -3.12
C VAL A 66 4.30 22.54 -4.20
N GLU A 67 4.06 21.78 -5.25
CA GLU A 67 4.95 21.64 -6.39
C GLU A 67 5.15 22.98 -7.12
N GLU A 68 4.08 23.70 -7.42
CA GLU A 68 4.13 25.04 -8.04
C GLU A 68 4.80 26.09 -7.15
N ALA A 69 4.67 25.97 -5.82
CA ALA A 69 5.32 26.88 -4.90
C ALA A 69 6.83 26.61 -4.82
N THR A 70 7.22 25.35 -4.63
CA THR A 70 8.61 24.95 -4.32
C THR A 70 9.47 24.70 -5.56
N GLY A 71 8.85 24.43 -6.72
CA GLY A 71 9.53 24.08 -7.96
C GLY A 71 10.13 22.66 -7.97
N VAL A 72 9.81 21.83 -6.98
CA VAL A 72 10.30 20.46 -6.88
C VAL A 72 9.15 19.45 -6.95
N ARG A 73 9.47 18.26 -7.45
CA ARG A 73 8.54 17.14 -7.57
C ARG A 73 8.09 16.67 -6.20
N CYS A 74 6.77 16.62 -6.00
CA CYS A 74 6.17 16.33 -4.71
C CYS A 74 5.55 14.92 -4.64
N LEU A 75 5.56 14.31 -3.46
CA LEU A 75 4.91 13.02 -3.21
C LEU A 75 3.72 13.19 -2.27
N SER A 76 2.57 12.59 -2.63
CA SER A 76 1.40 12.47 -1.75
C SER A 76 1.62 11.31 -0.77
N ALA A 77 2.13 11.61 0.43
CA ALA A 77 2.49 10.59 1.43
C ALA A 77 1.26 9.95 2.08
N ALA A 78 0.25 10.76 2.35
CA ALA A 78 -1.07 10.36 2.81
C ALA A 78 -2.08 11.41 2.32
N PRO A 79 -3.40 11.15 2.43
CA PRO A 79 -4.35 12.16 2.02
C PRO A 79 -4.18 13.43 2.86
N GLY A 80 -3.97 14.56 2.20
CA GLY A 80 -3.71 15.85 2.84
C GLY A 80 -2.32 16.00 3.43
N ILE A 81 -1.37 15.11 3.10
CA ILE A 81 0.04 15.19 3.48
C ILE A 81 0.91 15.06 2.24
N VAL A 82 1.70 16.10 1.96
CA VAL A 82 2.59 16.19 0.80
C VAL A 82 4.02 16.37 1.27
N TYR A 83 4.95 15.62 0.68
CA TYR A 83 6.39 15.76 0.91
C TYR A 83 7.05 16.42 -0.29
N ALA A 84 7.82 17.49 -0.03
CA ALA A 84 8.72 18.13 -0.97
C ALA A 84 10.16 17.89 -0.51
N PHE A 85 10.99 17.25 -1.34
CA PHE A 85 12.37 16.89 -0.98
C PHE A 85 13.37 17.89 -1.57
N LYS A 86 14.35 18.31 -0.78
CA LYS A 86 15.46 19.18 -1.24
C LYS A 86 16.39 18.45 -2.19
N ASP A 87 16.58 17.16 -1.95
CA ASP A 87 17.37 16.26 -2.79
C ASP A 87 16.46 15.19 -3.40
N ASP A 88 16.54 15.06 -4.72
CA ASP A 88 15.77 14.08 -5.46
C ASP A 88 16.20 12.63 -5.12
N SER A 89 17.45 12.40 -4.71
CA SER A 89 17.90 11.08 -4.28
C SER A 89 17.10 10.59 -3.07
N ALA A 90 16.79 11.49 -2.13
CA ALA A 90 15.99 11.18 -0.94
C ALA A 90 14.53 10.83 -1.32
N ARG A 91 13.96 11.53 -2.31
CA ARG A 91 12.63 11.22 -2.86
C ARG A 91 12.60 9.83 -3.49
N LEU A 92 13.60 9.51 -4.31
CA LEU A 92 13.71 8.21 -4.98
C LEU A 92 13.94 7.07 -3.98
N SER A 93 14.78 7.27 -2.97
CA SER A 93 14.98 6.28 -1.89
C SER A 93 13.73 6.08 -1.04
N TYR A 94 12.96 7.15 -0.78
CA TYR A 94 11.66 7.01 -0.14
C TYR A 94 10.70 6.17 -0.98
N LEU A 95 10.61 6.44 -2.29
CA LEU A 95 9.76 5.68 -3.20
C LEU A 95 10.18 4.20 -3.31
N ALA A 96 11.48 3.93 -3.41
CA ALA A 96 11.99 2.56 -3.49
C ALA A 96 11.59 1.74 -2.26
N ARG A 97 11.77 2.28 -1.04
CA ARG A 97 11.38 1.63 0.21
C ARG A 97 9.88 1.35 0.32
N GLN A 98 9.03 2.18 -0.28
CA GLN A 98 7.58 1.95 -0.32
C GLN A 98 7.18 0.79 -1.24
N ILE A 99 7.98 0.50 -2.26
CA ILE A 99 7.69 -0.54 -3.26
C ILE A 99 8.30 -1.87 -2.85
N ALA A 100 9.57 -1.83 -2.46
CA ALA A 100 10.34 -2.96 -1.94
C ALA A 100 11.08 -2.46 -0.69
N PRO A 101 10.53 -2.69 0.52
CA PRO A 101 11.22 -2.38 1.76
C PRO A 101 12.60 -3.04 1.79
N ASP A 102 13.59 -2.32 2.32
CA ASP A 102 14.92 -2.87 2.51
C ASP A 102 14.81 -4.13 3.39
N GLY A 103 15.43 -5.22 2.94
CA GLY A 103 15.55 -6.43 3.75
C GLY A 103 16.52 -6.17 4.89
N GLU A 104 16.15 -6.56 6.11
CA GLU A 104 17.09 -6.59 7.21
C GLU A 104 18.11 -7.71 6.97
N TRP A 105 19.38 -7.36 7.05
CA TRP A 105 20.46 -8.35 7.04
C TRP A 105 20.41 -9.16 8.33
N LEU A 106 20.62 -10.47 8.23
CA LEU A 106 20.74 -11.32 9.40
C LEU A 106 21.93 -10.86 10.25
N ALA A 107 21.72 -10.73 11.56
CA ALA A 107 22.79 -10.46 12.50
C ALA A 107 23.86 -11.55 12.37
N SER A 108 25.13 -11.12 12.33
CA SER A 108 26.26 -12.00 12.05
C SER A 108 27.35 -11.75 13.09
N GLU A 109 27.79 -12.82 13.76
CA GLU A 109 28.82 -12.78 14.80
C GLU A 109 30.11 -13.50 14.37
N ASP A 110 30.01 -14.35 13.35
CA ASP A 110 31.11 -15.15 12.81
C ASP A 110 31.01 -15.28 11.27
N THR A 111 32.01 -15.92 10.66
CA THR A 111 32.05 -16.11 9.20
C THR A 111 30.88 -16.95 8.69
N ALA A 112 30.43 -17.95 9.45
CA ALA A 112 29.33 -18.82 9.04
C ALA A 112 28.00 -18.06 8.98
N SER A 113 27.65 -17.34 10.04
CA SER A 113 26.46 -16.48 10.10
C SER A 113 26.50 -15.35 9.06
N ALA A 114 27.68 -14.79 8.77
CA ALA A 114 27.86 -13.82 7.69
C ALA A 114 27.62 -14.42 6.30
N ILE A 115 28.04 -15.67 6.05
CA ILE A 115 27.71 -16.39 4.80
C ILE A 115 26.19 -16.63 4.73
N SER A 116 25.56 -17.08 5.81
CA SER A 116 24.10 -17.28 5.84
C SER A 116 23.32 -15.97 5.61
N ALA A 117 23.84 -14.82 6.06
CA ALA A 117 23.27 -13.52 5.74
C ALA A 117 23.36 -13.18 4.24
N VAL A 118 24.46 -13.53 3.58
CA VAL A 118 24.63 -13.41 2.12
C VAL A 118 23.72 -14.39 1.38
N VAL A 119 23.55 -15.62 1.86
CA VAL A 119 22.59 -16.61 1.33
C VAL A 119 21.17 -16.08 1.41
N ALA A 120 20.76 -15.53 2.56
CA ALA A 120 19.43 -14.93 2.72
C ALA A 120 19.21 -13.76 1.75
N HIS A 121 20.22 -12.91 1.54
CA HIS A 121 20.16 -11.84 0.53
C HIS A 121 20.02 -12.41 -0.89
N LEU A 122 20.81 -13.44 -1.24
CA LEU A 122 20.76 -14.11 -2.54
C LEU A 122 19.38 -14.73 -2.80
N GLU A 123 18.82 -15.44 -1.82
CA GLU A 123 17.46 -16.01 -1.89
C GLU A 123 16.39 -14.90 -1.99
N GLN A 124 16.55 -13.80 -1.28
CA GLN A 124 15.57 -12.71 -1.27
C GLN A 124 15.58 -11.89 -2.57
N ARG A 125 16.76 -11.58 -3.10
CA ARG A 125 16.95 -10.64 -4.22
C ARG A 125 17.21 -11.36 -5.54
N GLY A 126 17.57 -12.63 -5.52
CA GLY A 126 17.90 -13.42 -6.69
C GLY A 126 19.24 -13.05 -7.36
N ARG A 127 20.08 -12.29 -6.63
CA ARG A 127 21.43 -11.90 -7.07
C ARG A 127 22.34 -11.77 -5.87
N MET A 128 23.64 -11.90 -6.09
CA MET A 128 24.63 -11.63 -5.04
C MET A 128 24.62 -10.14 -4.63
N PRO A 129 24.85 -9.83 -3.35
CA PRO A 129 25.04 -8.47 -2.88
C PRO A 129 26.33 -7.86 -3.42
N GLN A 130 26.36 -6.53 -3.57
CA GLN A 130 27.60 -5.77 -3.73
C GLN A 130 28.17 -5.32 -2.37
N LEU A 131 29.45 -4.96 -2.34
CA LEU A 131 30.14 -4.51 -1.11
C LEU A 131 29.41 -3.34 -0.46
N GLU A 132 28.94 -2.40 -1.27
CA GLU A 132 28.24 -1.19 -0.84
C GLU A 132 26.83 -1.47 -0.27
N GLU A 133 26.26 -2.64 -0.52
CA GLU A 133 24.99 -3.09 0.07
C GLU A 133 25.19 -3.81 1.41
N MET A 134 26.42 -4.26 1.70
CA MET A 134 26.71 -5.08 2.89
C MET A 134 26.97 -4.22 4.14
N PRO A 135 26.39 -4.58 5.29
CA PRO A 135 26.75 -3.99 6.58
C PRO A 135 28.24 -4.20 6.93
N GLN A 136 28.85 -3.20 7.59
CA GLN A 136 30.27 -3.26 7.99
C GLN A 136 30.67 -4.50 8.80
N PRO A 137 29.85 -5.03 9.73
CA PRO A 137 30.17 -6.29 10.42
C PRO A 137 30.33 -7.47 9.46
N ILE A 138 29.42 -7.61 8.48
CA ILE A 138 29.46 -8.67 7.47
C ILE A 138 30.70 -8.52 6.58
N ILE A 139 31.01 -7.29 6.14
CA ILE A 139 32.22 -7.00 5.37
C ILE A 139 33.48 -7.45 6.13
N SER A 140 33.56 -7.12 7.42
CA SER A 140 34.71 -7.44 8.26
C SER A 140 34.89 -8.94 8.45
N LEU A 141 33.79 -9.67 8.69
CA LEU A 141 33.79 -11.12 8.89
C LEU A 141 34.15 -11.90 7.61
N LEU A 142 33.83 -11.35 6.44
CA LEU A 142 34.06 -11.99 5.14
C LEU A 142 35.31 -11.48 4.42
N GLY A 143 36.01 -10.46 4.95
CA GLY A 143 37.10 -9.78 4.25
C GLY A 143 38.31 -10.65 3.87
N HIS A 144 38.43 -11.83 4.48
CA HIS A 144 39.47 -12.82 4.15
C HIS A 144 39.10 -13.73 2.97
N LEU A 145 37.83 -13.77 2.57
CA LEU A 145 37.34 -14.59 1.45
C LEU A 145 37.43 -13.82 0.13
N ARG A 146 37.82 -14.54 -0.93
CA ARG A 146 37.78 -13.97 -2.28
C ARG A 146 36.33 -13.90 -2.79
N PRO A 147 35.95 -12.91 -3.61
CA PRO A 147 34.57 -12.78 -4.11
C PRO A 147 34.04 -14.03 -4.82
N ALA A 148 34.88 -14.72 -5.60
CA ALA A 148 34.50 -15.96 -6.28
C ALA A 148 34.24 -17.12 -5.32
N GLU A 149 34.95 -17.15 -4.19
CA GLU A 149 34.78 -18.16 -3.16
C GLU A 149 33.50 -17.91 -2.36
N LEU A 150 33.25 -16.66 -1.95
CA LEU A 150 31.99 -16.27 -1.31
C LEU A 150 30.78 -16.60 -2.18
N LYS A 151 30.85 -16.26 -3.48
CA LYS A 151 29.79 -16.59 -4.44
C LYS A 151 29.52 -18.09 -4.49
N ARG A 152 30.58 -18.90 -4.62
CA ARG A 152 30.45 -20.37 -4.67
C ARG A 152 29.80 -20.92 -3.40
N LEU A 153 30.20 -20.46 -2.22
CA LEU A 153 29.64 -20.90 -0.95
C LEU A 153 28.15 -20.52 -0.85
N ALA A 154 27.81 -19.27 -1.19
CA ALA A 154 26.44 -18.80 -1.14
C ALA A 154 25.51 -19.56 -2.13
N GLU A 155 25.98 -19.81 -3.35
CA GLU A 155 25.21 -20.58 -4.35
C GLU A 155 25.05 -22.07 -4.00
N GLN A 156 25.98 -22.64 -3.22
CA GLN A 156 25.89 -24.02 -2.76
C GLN A 156 24.86 -24.20 -1.63
N GLU A 157 24.72 -23.20 -0.76
CA GLU A 157 23.82 -23.24 0.39
C GLU A 157 22.40 -22.73 0.06
N ALA A 158 22.26 -21.78 -0.88
CA ALA A 158 20.99 -21.19 -1.23
C ALA A 158 20.02 -22.19 -1.90
N ASP A 159 18.73 -22.09 -1.56
CA ASP A 159 17.66 -22.81 -2.26
C ASP A 159 17.44 -22.22 -3.66
N PRO A 160 17.70 -22.98 -4.75
CA PRO A 160 17.57 -22.47 -6.11
C PRO A 160 16.17 -21.93 -6.44
N VAL A 161 15.12 -22.54 -5.88
CA VAL A 161 13.72 -22.13 -6.12
C VAL A 161 13.45 -20.77 -5.47
N LYS A 162 14.01 -20.51 -4.29
CA LYS A 162 13.89 -19.20 -3.65
C LYS A 162 14.68 -18.14 -4.40
N VAL A 163 15.89 -18.46 -4.87
CA VAL A 163 16.72 -17.53 -5.66
C VAL A 163 15.99 -17.10 -6.93
N GLU A 164 15.40 -18.04 -7.68
CA GLU A 164 14.61 -17.75 -8.87
C GLU A 164 13.41 -16.84 -8.55
N ARG A 165 12.62 -17.18 -7.52
CA ARG A 165 11.49 -16.36 -7.06
C ARG A 165 11.93 -14.97 -6.58
N GLY A 166 13.08 -14.88 -5.93
CA GLY A 166 13.71 -13.64 -5.50
C GLY A 166 14.06 -12.75 -6.69
N ALA A 167 14.63 -13.33 -7.74
CA ALA A 167 14.98 -12.63 -8.98
C ALA A 167 13.73 -12.10 -9.70
N GLU A 168 12.69 -12.95 -9.83
CA GLU A 168 11.41 -12.55 -10.42
C GLU A 168 10.78 -11.38 -9.65
N ARG A 169 10.73 -11.49 -8.31
CA ARG A 169 10.20 -10.42 -7.45
C ARG A 169 11.00 -9.13 -7.59
N ALA A 170 12.33 -9.19 -7.50
CA ALA A 170 13.19 -8.00 -7.59
C ALA A 170 13.07 -7.32 -8.96
N ALA A 171 13.00 -8.10 -10.04
CA ALA A 171 12.75 -7.58 -11.39
C ALA A 171 11.38 -6.90 -11.48
N LEU A 172 10.32 -7.52 -10.94
CA LEU A 172 8.98 -6.95 -10.94
C LEU A 172 8.86 -5.69 -10.07
N ASP A 173 9.51 -5.65 -8.91
CA ASP A 173 9.57 -4.49 -8.04
C ASP A 173 10.34 -3.34 -8.70
N THR A 174 11.42 -3.64 -9.43
CA THR A 174 12.14 -2.66 -10.26
C THR A 174 11.24 -2.07 -11.34
N LEU A 175 10.46 -2.90 -12.03
CA LEU A 175 9.50 -2.40 -13.03
C LEU A 175 8.39 -1.57 -12.40
N LEU A 176 7.89 -1.95 -11.22
CA LEU A 176 6.91 -1.19 -10.46
C LEU A 176 7.47 0.19 -10.06
N PHE A 177 8.70 0.23 -9.56
CA PHE A 177 9.40 1.47 -9.24
C PHE A 177 9.52 2.39 -10.45
N LEU A 178 10.03 1.88 -11.57
CA LEU A 178 10.16 2.67 -12.79
C LEU A 178 8.80 3.12 -13.35
N ALA A 179 7.75 2.32 -13.20
CA ALA A 179 6.41 2.70 -13.61
C ALA A 179 5.86 3.85 -12.75
N VAL A 180 6.04 3.80 -11.43
CA VAL A 180 5.64 4.87 -10.52
C VAL A 180 6.45 6.15 -10.77
N GLU A 181 7.75 6.03 -10.99
CA GLU A 181 8.61 7.20 -11.22
C GLU A 181 8.31 7.91 -12.54
N LEU A 182 7.64 7.25 -13.50
CA LEU A 182 7.18 7.90 -14.72
C LEU A 182 6.27 9.09 -14.45
N PHE A 183 5.42 9.02 -13.41
CA PHE A 183 4.49 10.10 -13.04
C PHE A 183 5.22 11.37 -12.57
N HIS A 184 6.48 11.25 -12.16
CA HIS A 184 7.32 12.37 -11.73
C HIS A 184 8.44 12.68 -12.75
N GLY A 185 8.45 12.05 -13.92
CA GLY A 185 9.50 12.21 -14.94
C GLY A 185 10.80 11.49 -14.54
N ARG A 186 11.07 10.34 -15.17
CA ARG A 186 12.26 9.53 -14.85
C ARG A 186 13.57 10.30 -15.06
N GLY A 187 14.45 10.23 -14.06
CA GLY A 187 15.82 10.74 -14.14
C GLY A 187 16.80 9.78 -14.85
N PRO A 188 18.09 10.12 -14.89
CA PRO A 188 19.15 9.23 -15.37
C PRO A 188 19.32 8.03 -14.42
N ALA A 189 19.86 6.91 -14.93
CA ALA A 189 20.05 5.69 -14.13
C ALA A 189 20.92 5.91 -12.88
N SER A 190 21.89 6.83 -12.94
CA SER A 190 22.80 7.16 -11.84
C SER A 190 22.12 7.87 -10.68
N SER A 191 20.93 8.48 -10.87
CA SER A 191 20.19 9.12 -9.79
C SER A 191 19.37 8.12 -8.97
N LEU A 192 19.21 6.89 -9.45
CA LEU A 192 18.40 5.88 -8.77
C LEU A 192 19.09 5.37 -7.50
N PRO A 193 18.34 4.89 -6.49
CA PRO A 193 18.93 4.24 -5.33
C PRO A 193 19.78 3.03 -5.75
N LEU A 194 20.90 2.82 -5.06
CA LEU A 194 21.87 1.76 -5.40
C LEU A 194 21.21 0.37 -5.58
N PRO A 195 20.29 -0.10 -4.71
CA PRO A 195 19.66 -1.41 -4.89
C PRO A 195 18.90 -1.53 -6.21
N VAL A 196 18.26 -0.45 -6.67
CA VAL A 196 17.52 -0.40 -7.95
C VAL A 196 18.49 -0.40 -9.13
N GLN A 197 19.61 0.32 -9.05
CA GLN A 197 20.65 0.30 -10.09
C GLN A 197 21.21 -1.12 -10.29
N LEU A 198 21.45 -1.84 -9.19
CA LEU A 198 21.98 -3.19 -9.21
C LEU A 198 20.97 -4.20 -9.73
N ASP A 199 19.69 -4.06 -9.39
CA ASP A 199 18.62 -4.89 -9.95
C ASP A 199 18.45 -4.66 -11.46
N ILE A 200 18.55 -3.41 -11.91
CA ILE A 200 18.54 -3.08 -13.35
C ILE A 200 19.67 -3.83 -14.06
N ARG A 201 20.89 -3.78 -13.51
CA ARG A 201 22.07 -4.44 -14.08
C ARG A 201 21.94 -5.96 -14.08
N ALA A 202 21.32 -6.54 -13.06
CA ALA A 202 21.19 -7.99 -12.91
C ALA A 202 20.10 -8.58 -13.82
N PHE A 203 18.95 -7.90 -13.95
CA PHE A 203 17.74 -8.50 -14.52
C PHE A 203 17.32 -7.91 -15.87
N PHE A 204 17.98 -6.84 -16.34
CA PHE A 204 17.59 -6.16 -17.58
C PHE A 204 18.81 -5.89 -18.48
N PRO A 205 18.63 -5.93 -19.81
CA PRO A 205 19.72 -5.63 -20.74
C PRO A 205 20.25 -4.19 -20.61
N SER A 206 19.38 -3.25 -20.26
CA SER A 206 19.74 -1.84 -20.04
C SER A 206 18.65 -1.12 -19.24
N TYR A 207 18.99 0.04 -18.70
CA TYR A 207 18.02 0.96 -18.09
C TYR A 207 16.87 1.32 -19.06
N THR A 208 17.20 1.59 -20.32
CA THR A 208 16.21 1.92 -21.34
C THR A 208 15.21 0.77 -21.58
N GLU A 209 15.69 -0.48 -21.60
CA GLU A 209 14.80 -1.63 -21.74
C GLU A 209 13.95 -1.88 -20.48
N ALA A 210 14.48 -1.61 -19.29
CA ALA A 210 13.71 -1.65 -18.05
C ALA A 210 12.57 -0.60 -18.08
N CYS A 211 12.88 0.64 -18.49
CA CYS A 211 11.90 1.72 -18.67
C CYS A 211 10.81 1.33 -19.68
N LYS A 212 11.17 0.82 -20.86
CA LYS A 212 10.18 0.35 -21.86
C LYS A 212 9.29 -0.76 -21.32
N ARG A 213 9.84 -1.71 -20.54
CA ARG A 213 9.06 -2.77 -19.88
C ARG A 213 8.08 -2.18 -18.85
N ALA A 214 8.52 -1.20 -18.07
CA ALA A 214 7.67 -0.52 -17.09
C ALA A 214 6.53 0.27 -17.77
N ASP A 215 6.81 0.94 -18.89
CA ASP A 215 5.78 1.63 -19.69
C ASP A 215 4.72 0.66 -20.21
N ARG A 216 5.16 -0.51 -20.70
CA ARG A 216 4.23 -1.58 -21.11
C ARG A 216 3.31 -2.04 -19.97
N LEU A 217 3.77 -2.06 -18.72
CA LEU A 217 2.90 -2.38 -17.58
C LEU A 217 1.81 -1.32 -17.38
N LEU A 218 2.17 -0.03 -17.48
CA LEU A 218 1.20 1.06 -17.39
C LEU A 218 0.17 1.01 -18.54
N PHE A 219 0.62 0.76 -19.77
CA PHE A 219 -0.30 0.62 -20.90
C PHE A 219 -1.29 -0.53 -20.72
N LYS A 220 -0.86 -1.64 -20.13
CA LYS A 220 -1.74 -2.78 -19.81
C LYS A 220 -2.84 -2.43 -18.80
N LEU A 221 -2.66 -1.43 -17.95
CA LEU A 221 -3.72 -0.98 -17.03
C LEU A 221 -4.93 -0.42 -17.77
N ARG A 222 -4.77 0.05 -19.01
CA ARG A 222 -5.87 0.59 -19.84
C ARG A 222 -6.77 -0.50 -20.42
N ASP A 223 -6.32 -1.75 -20.43
CA ASP A 223 -7.09 -2.90 -20.89
C ASP A 223 -7.91 -3.50 -19.73
N ASP A 224 -9.22 -3.24 -19.73
CA ASP A 224 -10.16 -3.76 -18.72
C ASP A 224 -10.15 -5.30 -18.67
N ALA A 225 -10.04 -5.97 -19.83
CA ALA A 225 -10.02 -7.43 -19.90
C ALA A 225 -8.72 -7.99 -19.32
N TYR A 226 -7.59 -7.33 -19.57
CA TYR A 226 -6.31 -7.70 -18.95
C TYR A 226 -6.34 -7.53 -17.44
N VAL A 227 -6.79 -6.38 -16.93
CA VAL A 227 -6.90 -6.13 -15.49
C VAL A 227 -7.83 -7.14 -14.82
N ARG A 228 -9.00 -7.43 -15.42
CA ARG A 228 -9.92 -8.44 -14.90
C ARG A 228 -9.32 -9.85 -14.90
N ARG A 229 -8.59 -10.25 -15.96
CA ARG A 229 -7.88 -11.54 -15.98
C ARG A 229 -6.80 -11.61 -14.91
N ALA A 230 -6.06 -10.52 -14.70
CA ALA A 230 -5.06 -10.45 -13.63
C ALA A 230 -5.70 -10.57 -12.24
N MET A 231 -6.87 -9.96 -12.02
CA MET A 231 -7.63 -10.12 -10.77
C MET A 231 -8.08 -11.57 -10.57
N ASN A 232 -8.62 -12.20 -11.61
CA ASN A 232 -9.08 -13.59 -11.55
C ASN A 232 -7.94 -14.60 -11.35
N GLY A 233 -6.75 -14.32 -11.90
CA GLY A 233 -5.55 -15.14 -11.72
C GLY A 233 -4.72 -14.79 -10.47
N SER A 234 -5.21 -13.87 -9.62
CA SER A 234 -4.50 -13.52 -8.39
C SER A 234 -4.56 -14.69 -7.40
N ILE A 235 -3.40 -15.08 -6.87
CA ILE A 235 -3.30 -16.13 -5.84
C ILE A 235 -3.74 -15.66 -4.45
N ALA A 236 -3.94 -14.34 -4.28
CA ALA A 236 -4.35 -13.74 -3.03
C ALA A 236 -5.49 -12.73 -3.24
N GLY A 237 -6.37 -12.66 -2.25
CA GLY A 237 -7.54 -11.79 -2.25
C GLY A 237 -8.79 -12.42 -2.86
N LYS A 238 -9.93 -11.79 -2.54
CA LYS A 238 -11.27 -12.22 -2.95
C LYS A 238 -11.67 -11.51 -4.23
N PHE A 239 -11.74 -12.25 -5.33
CA PHE A 239 -12.28 -11.74 -6.60
C PHE A 239 -13.81 -11.82 -6.60
N THR A 240 -14.44 -10.73 -7.03
CA THR A 240 -15.90 -10.60 -7.18
C THR A 240 -16.24 -10.15 -8.60
N ALA A 241 -17.52 -10.05 -8.94
CA ALA A 241 -17.95 -9.59 -10.26
C ALA A 241 -17.33 -8.23 -10.67
N THR A 242 -17.12 -7.33 -9.70
CA THR A 242 -16.74 -5.92 -9.96
C THR A 242 -15.34 -5.55 -9.47
N ALA A 243 -14.76 -6.32 -8.55
CA ALA A 243 -13.52 -5.94 -7.87
C ALA A 243 -12.74 -7.12 -7.30
N LEU A 244 -11.44 -6.90 -7.08
CA LEU A 244 -10.58 -7.71 -6.21
C LEU A 244 -10.43 -7.02 -4.86
N TYR A 245 -10.61 -7.77 -3.77
CA TYR A 245 -10.40 -7.30 -2.40
C TYR A 245 -9.20 -8.00 -1.79
N VAL A 246 -8.23 -7.26 -1.26
CA VAL A 246 -6.97 -7.82 -0.76
C VAL A 246 -6.66 -7.20 0.60
N HIS A 247 -6.36 -8.02 1.59
CA HIS A 247 -5.85 -7.53 2.87
C HIS A 247 -4.44 -6.96 2.69
N ARG A 248 -4.06 -5.93 3.45
CA ARG A 248 -2.72 -5.30 3.37
C ARG A 248 -1.57 -6.30 3.48
N ARG A 249 -1.73 -7.34 4.31
CA ARG A 249 -0.74 -8.43 4.49
C ARG A 249 -0.48 -9.21 3.20
N ALA A 250 -1.47 -9.32 2.31
CA ALA A 250 -1.38 -10.10 1.08
C ALA A 250 -1.12 -9.24 -0.17
N LEU A 251 -1.01 -7.91 -0.04
CA LEU A 251 -0.84 -7.01 -1.19
C LEU A 251 0.42 -7.31 -2.02
N HIS A 252 1.48 -7.79 -1.38
CA HIS A 252 2.72 -8.17 -2.09
C HIS A 252 2.60 -9.47 -2.90
N ARG A 253 1.53 -10.27 -2.68
CA ARG A 253 1.29 -11.55 -3.37
C ARG A 253 0.40 -11.44 -4.61
N ILE A 254 -0.26 -10.30 -4.83
CA ILE A 254 -1.07 -10.09 -6.04
C ILE A 254 -0.17 -9.73 -7.23
N PRO A 255 -0.63 -9.95 -8.48
CA PRO A 255 0.13 -9.59 -9.68
C PRO A 255 0.62 -8.13 -9.66
N THR A 256 1.86 -7.89 -10.09
CA THR A 256 2.50 -6.55 -10.08
C THR A 256 1.69 -5.49 -10.80
N VAL A 257 0.95 -5.85 -11.84
CA VAL A 257 0.05 -4.92 -12.53
C VAL A 257 -1.08 -4.41 -11.62
N LEU A 258 -1.58 -5.22 -10.69
CA LEU A 258 -2.60 -4.81 -9.73
C LEU A 258 -2.01 -4.00 -8.56
N ARG A 259 -0.77 -4.31 -8.16
CA ARG A 259 0.00 -3.44 -7.25
C ARG A 259 0.21 -2.06 -7.87
N LEU A 260 0.57 -2.00 -9.16
CA LEU A 260 0.69 -0.75 -9.91
C LEU A 260 -0.66 -0.02 -10.02
N TYR A 261 -1.75 -0.75 -10.25
CA TYR A 261 -3.11 -0.18 -10.29
C TYR A 261 -3.47 0.54 -8.98
N GLU A 262 -3.16 -0.08 -7.84
CA GLU A 262 -3.32 0.52 -6.52
C GLU A 262 -2.40 1.73 -6.33
N GLN A 263 -1.13 1.63 -6.74
CA GLN A 263 -0.16 2.71 -6.62
C GLN A 263 -0.56 3.95 -7.44
N CYS A 264 -1.20 3.79 -8.60
CA CYS A 264 -1.74 4.92 -9.35
C CYS A 264 -2.74 5.74 -8.52
N ALA A 265 -3.57 5.10 -7.69
CA ALA A 265 -4.46 5.82 -6.78
C ALA A 265 -3.70 6.49 -5.64
N SER A 266 -2.69 5.81 -5.08
CA SER A 266 -1.82 6.37 -4.04
C SER A 266 -1.09 7.63 -4.51
N ILE A 267 -0.57 7.64 -5.74
CA ILE A 267 0.09 8.80 -6.34
C ILE A 267 -0.90 9.96 -6.53
N ALA A 268 -2.11 9.65 -6.99
CA ALA A 268 -3.11 10.67 -7.29
C ALA A 268 -3.62 11.39 -6.04
N ALA A 269 -3.81 10.68 -4.93
CA ALA A 269 -4.55 11.23 -3.78
C ALA A 269 -4.00 10.86 -2.39
N GLY A 270 -2.83 10.19 -2.33
CA GLY A 270 -2.22 9.67 -1.11
C GLY A 270 -2.91 8.41 -0.59
N ARG A 271 -2.13 7.39 -0.19
CA ARG A 271 -2.67 6.22 0.52
C ARG A 271 -2.89 6.57 2.00
N PRO A 272 -4.05 6.27 2.61
CA PRO A 272 -4.25 6.50 4.04
C PRO A 272 -3.29 5.63 4.86
N GLY A 273 -2.84 6.13 6.02
CA GLY A 273 -1.95 5.37 6.91
C GLY A 273 -2.63 4.13 7.49
N GLU A 274 -3.87 4.30 7.95
CA GLU A 274 -4.71 3.23 8.47
C GLU A 274 -5.67 2.70 7.41
N TRP A 275 -5.58 1.40 7.15
CA TRP A 275 -6.52 0.60 6.36
C TRP A 275 -6.17 -0.88 6.55
N SER A 276 -7.14 -1.76 6.27
CA SER A 276 -6.98 -3.21 6.41
C SER A 276 -7.15 -3.91 5.07
N VAL A 277 -8.14 -3.52 4.26
CA VAL A 277 -8.45 -4.15 2.97
C VAL A 277 -8.47 -3.11 1.85
N VAL A 278 -7.78 -3.39 0.74
CA VAL A 278 -7.91 -2.60 -0.49
C VAL A 278 -8.89 -3.27 -1.45
N LYS A 279 -9.76 -2.46 -2.06
CA LYS A 279 -10.72 -2.84 -3.09
C LYS A 279 -10.28 -2.26 -4.43
N LEU A 280 -9.87 -3.10 -5.37
CA LEU A 280 -9.50 -2.74 -6.73
C LEU A 280 -10.69 -3.00 -7.66
N ARG A 281 -11.43 -1.95 -8.03
CA ARG A 281 -12.56 -2.04 -8.96
C ARG A 281 -12.07 -2.00 -10.40
N HIS A 282 -12.32 -3.05 -11.17
CA HIS A 282 -12.11 -2.99 -12.62
C HIS A 282 -13.26 -2.26 -13.32
N GLN A 283 -14.51 -2.51 -12.90
CA GLN A 283 -15.68 -1.78 -13.40
C GLN A 283 -15.77 -0.39 -12.76
N GLY A 284 -15.90 0.65 -13.59
CA GLY A 284 -15.88 2.05 -13.14
C GLY A 284 -14.48 2.58 -12.76
N ARG A 285 -13.48 1.70 -12.69
CA ARG A 285 -12.06 2.00 -12.42
C ARG A 285 -11.80 2.83 -11.17
N GLY A 286 -11.48 2.16 -10.08
CA GLY A 286 -11.12 2.85 -8.86
C GLY A 286 -10.52 1.96 -7.79
N VAL A 287 -9.94 2.62 -6.80
CA VAL A 287 -9.32 1.98 -5.64
C VAL A 287 -10.05 2.47 -4.40
N SER A 288 -10.23 1.60 -3.41
CA SER A 288 -10.69 2.02 -2.10
C SER A 288 -9.93 1.32 -1.00
N TRP A 289 -9.45 2.07 -0.03
CA TRP A 289 -8.87 1.55 1.19
C TRP A 289 -9.95 1.54 2.27
N LEU A 290 -10.22 0.35 2.80
CA LEU A 290 -11.25 0.05 3.77
C LEU A 290 -10.59 -0.19 5.13
N ASP A 291 -10.99 0.58 6.12
CA ASP A 291 -10.44 0.53 7.46
C ASP A 291 -11.30 -0.37 8.37
N TYR A 292 -10.71 -1.47 8.80
CA TYR A 292 -11.28 -2.42 9.76
C TYR A 292 -10.32 -2.51 10.96
N PRO A 293 -10.41 -1.61 11.95
CA PRO A 293 -9.44 -1.54 13.05
C PRO A 293 -9.34 -2.84 13.86
N GLU A 294 -10.45 -3.55 13.99
CA GLU A 294 -10.56 -4.80 14.75
C GLU A 294 -10.39 -6.03 13.84
N PHE A 295 -9.73 -5.90 12.68
CA PHE A 295 -9.65 -6.96 11.68
C PHE A 295 -9.14 -8.29 12.26
N ASP A 296 -8.17 -8.27 13.18
CA ASP A 296 -7.59 -9.50 13.71
C ASP A 296 -8.37 -10.06 14.91
N THR A 297 -8.97 -9.18 15.71
CA THR A 297 -9.62 -9.52 16.99
C THR A 297 -11.10 -9.85 16.86
N ASP A 298 -11.85 -9.11 16.03
CA ASP A 298 -13.29 -9.34 15.83
C ASP A 298 -13.48 -10.41 14.73
N PRO A 299 -14.31 -11.46 14.93
CA PRO A 299 -14.69 -12.39 13.87
C PRO A 299 -15.31 -11.71 12.64
N HIS A 300 -16.10 -10.65 12.84
CA HIS A 300 -16.76 -9.85 11.82
C HIS A 300 -16.49 -8.37 12.06
N PRO A 301 -15.29 -7.89 11.69
CA PRO A 301 -14.90 -6.53 12.00
C PRO A 301 -15.78 -5.54 11.25
N ARG A 302 -16.04 -4.43 11.91
CA ARG A 302 -16.88 -3.34 11.42
C ARG A 302 -16.06 -2.38 10.58
N LEU A 303 -16.61 -1.93 9.47
CA LEU A 303 -15.98 -0.90 8.65
C LEU A 303 -16.02 0.43 9.42
N ALA A 304 -14.86 0.99 9.73
CA ALA A 304 -14.75 2.29 10.39
C ALA A 304 -14.78 3.43 9.38
N ALA A 305 -14.05 3.29 8.27
CA ALA A 305 -14.01 4.27 7.20
C ALA A 305 -13.67 3.64 5.84
N SER A 306 -14.05 4.33 4.77
CA SER A 306 -13.66 4.01 3.40
C SER A 306 -13.11 5.27 2.73
N TYR A 307 -11.90 5.17 2.19
CA TYR A 307 -11.31 6.20 1.33
C TYR A 307 -11.19 5.67 -0.10
N ALA A 308 -11.81 6.35 -1.06
CA ALA A 308 -11.89 5.90 -2.44
C ALA A 308 -11.28 6.92 -3.41
N VAL A 309 -10.68 6.44 -4.48
CA VAL A 309 -10.16 7.23 -5.60
C VAL A 309 -10.74 6.67 -6.89
N ASP A 310 -11.35 7.54 -7.68
CA ASP A 310 -11.75 7.25 -9.06
C ASP A 310 -10.56 7.49 -9.98
N LEU A 311 -10.10 6.46 -10.70
CA LEU A 311 -8.88 6.55 -11.51
C LEU A 311 -9.09 7.25 -12.86
N ARG A 312 -10.32 7.56 -13.25
CA ARG A 312 -10.62 8.32 -14.48
C ARG A 312 -10.61 9.82 -14.21
N THR A 313 -11.16 10.21 -13.08
CA THR A 313 -11.32 11.62 -12.68
C THR A 313 -10.27 12.08 -11.68
N LEU A 314 -9.52 11.13 -11.08
CA LEU A 314 -8.58 11.35 -9.98
C LEU A 314 -9.22 11.99 -8.73
N LYS A 315 -10.54 12.01 -8.66
CA LYS A 315 -11.28 12.52 -7.52
C LYS A 315 -11.28 11.48 -6.41
N SER A 316 -11.08 11.96 -5.18
CA SER A 316 -11.17 11.14 -3.99
C SER A 316 -12.42 11.44 -3.16
N SER A 317 -12.88 10.44 -2.42
CA SER A 317 -14.00 10.54 -1.49
C SER A 317 -13.71 9.77 -0.22
N PHE A 318 -14.24 10.28 0.90
CA PHE A 318 -14.10 9.68 2.21
C PHE A 318 -15.48 9.45 2.81
N THR A 319 -15.69 8.29 3.42
CA THR A 319 -16.92 7.94 4.12
C THR A 319 -16.53 7.42 5.51
N SER A 320 -17.01 8.11 6.56
CA SER A 320 -16.90 7.65 7.94
C SER A 320 -18.15 6.89 8.34
N TYR A 321 -17.97 5.79 9.05
CA TYR A 321 -19.05 5.00 9.65
C TYR A 321 -19.05 5.09 11.18
N ALA A 322 -18.27 6.00 11.78
CA ALA A 322 -18.15 6.16 13.23
C ALA A 322 -19.49 6.43 13.93
N ASP A 323 -20.35 7.23 13.29
CA ASP A 323 -21.68 7.60 13.82
C ASP A 323 -22.80 6.67 13.31
N SER A 324 -22.46 5.60 12.58
CA SER A 324 -23.44 4.66 12.05
C SER A 324 -23.80 3.63 13.12
N VAL A 325 -25.10 3.51 13.41
CA VAL A 325 -25.65 2.52 14.35
C VAL A 325 -25.65 1.09 13.81
N ASN A 326 -25.46 0.91 12.49
CA ASN A 326 -25.55 -0.38 11.81
C ASN A 326 -24.48 -0.46 10.72
N ARG A 327 -23.22 -0.64 11.12
CA ARG A 327 -22.07 -0.53 10.22
C ARG A 327 -21.96 -1.75 9.30
N PRO A 328 -21.37 -1.57 8.10
CA PRO A 328 -21.01 -2.70 7.25
C PRO A 328 -20.05 -3.65 7.95
N LEU A 329 -20.28 -4.95 7.82
CA LEU A 329 -19.43 -6.00 8.38
C LEU A 329 -18.59 -6.69 7.31
N LEU A 330 -17.40 -7.13 7.71
CA LEU A 330 -16.58 -8.01 6.90
C LEU A 330 -16.80 -9.47 7.28
N HIS A 331 -17.22 -10.28 6.32
CA HIS A 331 -17.35 -11.73 6.48
C HIS A 331 -16.25 -12.46 5.74
N ARG A 332 -16.03 -13.73 6.11
CA ARG A 332 -15.10 -14.64 5.41
C ARG A 332 -13.69 -14.07 5.28
N LYS A 333 -13.13 -13.57 6.39
CA LYS A 333 -11.83 -12.87 6.43
C LYS A 333 -10.69 -13.64 5.74
N HIS A 334 -10.70 -14.97 5.80
CA HIS A 334 -9.70 -15.83 5.16
C HIS A 334 -9.61 -15.63 3.64
N GLU A 335 -10.68 -15.21 2.97
CA GLU A 335 -10.69 -14.98 1.50
C GLU A 335 -9.87 -13.74 1.09
N PHE A 336 -9.57 -12.82 2.01
CA PHE A 336 -8.79 -11.62 1.72
C PHE A 336 -7.27 -11.77 1.99
N LEU A 337 -6.87 -12.87 2.61
CA LEU A 337 -5.48 -13.15 3.00
C LEU A 337 -4.78 -14.02 1.95
N ALA A 338 -3.46 -14.17 2.10
CA ALA A 338 -2.71 -15.19 1.38
C ALA A 338 -2.96 -16.57 2.04
N GLU A 339 -2.78 -17.65 1.28
CA GLU A 339 -3.02 -19.00 1.79
C GLU A 339 -2.08 -19.40 2.94
N ASP A 340 -0.84 -18.88 2.91
CA ASP A 340 0.19 -19.09 3.92
C ASP A 340 0.11 -18.10 5.10
N ASP A 341 -0.93 -17.27 5.18
CA ASP A 341 -1.13 -16.37 6.30
C ASP A 341 -1.43 -17.14 7.61
N PRO A 342 -0.73 -16.86 8.73
CA PRO A 342 -0.91 -17.59 9.99
C PRO A 342 -2.35 -17.61 10.52
N ASP A 343 -3.16 -16.58 10.25
CA ASP A 343 -4.54 -16.50 10.71
C ASP A 343 -5.56 -17.08 9.73
N ALA A 344 -5.17 -17.32 8.47
CA ALA A 344 -6.10 -17.83 7.45
C ALA A 344 -6.76 -19.15 7.86
N PRO A 345 -6.07 -20.15 8.45
CA PRO A 345 -6.71 -21.36 8.93
C PRO A 345 -7.76 -21.12 10.02
N LYS A 346 -7.49 -20.19 10.96
CA LYS A 346 -8.42 -19.81 12.04
C LYS A 346 -9.70 -19.21 11.48
N TYR A 347 -9.58 -18.26 10.56
CA TYR A 347 -10.74 -17.60 9.94
C TYR A 347 -11.53 -18.54 9.00
N ARG A 348 -10.86 -19.47 8.33
CA ARG A 348 -11.51 -20.48 7.46
C ARG A 348 -12.39 -21.42 8.28
N ARG A 349 -11.87 -21.96 9.40
CA ARG A 349 -12.64 -22.84 10.31
C ARG A 349 -13.92 -22.17 10.82
N LEU A 350 -13.82 -20.90 11.18
CA LEU A 350 -14.99 -20.11 11.58
C LEU A 350 -16.00 -20.01 10.43
N THR A 351 -15.55 -19.62 9.24
CA THR A 351 -16.45 -19.49 8.07
C THR A 351 -17.13 -20.81 7.72
N GLU A 352 -16.41 -21.93 7.78
CA GLU A 352 -16.99 -23.26 7.54
C GLU A 352 -18.07 -23.61 8.59
N ALA A 353 -17.87 -23.26 9.86
CA ALA A 353 -18.86 -23.46 10.90
C ALA A 353 -20.13 -22.62 10.67
N GLU A 354 -19.96 -21.38 10.23
CA GLU A 354 -21.05 -20.47 9.88
C GLU A 354 -21.83 -20.93 8.65
N VAL A 355 -21.15 -21.39 7.60
CA VAL A 355 -21.77 -21.98 6.42
C VAL A 355 -22.60 -23.20 6.80
N ARG A 356 -22.04 -24.12 7.61
CA ARG A 356 -22.78 -25.30 8.10
C ARG A 356 -23.98 -24.94 8.98
N ALA A 357 -23.97 -23.77 9.62
CA ALA A 357 -25.06 -23.29 10.46
C ALA A 357 -26.17 -22.55 9.67
N GLY A 358 -26.01 -22.36 8.35
CA GLY A 358 -27.00 -21.69 7.50
C GLY A 358 -26.87 -20.16 7.42
N LEU A 359 -25.86 -19.56 8.05
CA LEU A 359 -25.72 -18.09 8.18
C LEU A 359 -25.48 -17.36 6.84
N TYR A 360 -25.14 -18.10 5.78
CA TYR A 360 -24.88 -17.54 4.45
C TYR A 360 -25.98 -17.89 3.42
N GLU A 361 -27.14 -18.40 3.84
CA GLU A 361 -28.26 -18.71 2.94
C GLU A 361 -28.85 -17.44 2.31
N SER A 362 -28.82 -16.31 3.02
CA SER A 362 -29.28 -15.00 2.55
C SER A 362 -28.19 -13.93 2.63
N PRO A 363 -27.15 -13.96 1.75
CA PRO A 363 -25.98 -13.07 1.85
C PRO A 363 -26.29 -11.56 1.78
N HIS A 364 -27.43 -11.18 1.21
CA HIS A 364 -27.86 -9.79 1.09
C HIS A 364 -28.39 -9.22 2.42
N LEU A 365 -28.70 -10.06 3.41
CA LEU A 365 -29.22 -9.64 4.72
C LEU A 365 -28.13 -9.47 5.78
N ILE A 366 -26.95 -10.05 5.57
CA ILE A 366 -25.92 -10.15 6.60
C ILE A 366 -24.87 -9.04 6.57
N GLY A 367 -24.90 -8.17 5.56
CA GLY A 367 -23.82 -7.21 5.31
C GLY A 367 -23.64 -6.12 6.37
N THR A 368 -24.46 -6.07 7.42
CA THR A 368 -24.42 -5.05 8.47
C THR A 368 -24.56 -5.68 9.86
N GLU A 369 -24.20 -4.93 10.90
CA GLU A 369 -24.26 -5.36 12.31
C GLU A 369 -25.61 -5.97 12.70
N GLU A 370 -26.70 -5.23 12.51
CA GLU A 370 -28.05 -5.69 12.86
C GLU A 370 -28.50 -6.87 12.00
N GLY A 371 -28.12 -6.88 10.72
CA GLY A 371 -28.44 -7.94 9.79
C GLY A 371 -27.79 -9.26 10.17
N TRP A 372 -26.51 -9.20 10.56
CA TRP A 372 -25.76 -10.35 11.03
C TRP A 372 -26.28 -10.88 12.38
N GLU A 373 -26.56 -10.00 13.35
CA GLU A 373 -27.11 -10.41 14.64
C GLU A 373 -28.48 -11.08 14.50
N ARG A 374 -29.34 -10.57 13.60
CA ARG A 374 -30.62 -11.20 13.28
C ARG A 374 -30.45 -12.60 12.69
N GLU A 375 -29.48 -12.77 11.81
CA GLU A 375 -29.21 -14.06 11.18
C GLU A 375 -28.61 -15.08 12.17
N LEU A 376 -27.74 -14.62 13.08
CA LEU A 376 -27.27 -15.41 14.22
C LEU A 376 -28.41 -15.88 15.11
N ALA A 377 -29.34 -14.98 15.45
CA ALA A 377 -30.53 -15.32 16.23
C ALA A 377 -31.44 -16.32 15.49
N ARG A 378 -31.70 -16.12 14.19
CA ARG A 378 -32.48 -17.04 13.34
C ARG A 378 -31.92 -18.46 13.38
N CYS A 379 -30.59 -18.59 13.38
CA CYS A 379 -29.91 -19.90 13.38
C CYS A 379 -29.64 -20.45 14.80
N GLY A 380 -30.08 -19.75 15.86
CA GLY A 380 -29.82 -20.14 17.25
C GLY A 380 -28.33 -20.16 17.60
N ARG A 381 -27.53 -19.25 17.02
CA ARG A 381 -26.07 -19.20 17.18
C ARG A 381 -25.58 -17.89 17.80
N GLU A 382 -24.44 -17.95 18.47
CA GLU A 382 -23.71 -16.78 18.96
C GLU A 382 -22.20 -16.96 18.69
N LEU A 383 -21.46 -15.85 18.71
CA LEU A 383 -20.00 -15.84 18.55
C LEU A 383 -19.32 -15.67 19.90
N ARG A 384 -18.30 -16.50 20.17
CA ARG A 384 -17.36 -16.35 21.30
C ARG A 384 -15.94 -16.29 20.74
N GLY A 385 -15.47 -15.08 20.45
CA GLY A 385 -14.29 -14.88 19.62
C GLY A 385 -14.49 -15.49 18.23
N HIS A 386 -13.48 -16.16 17.67
CA HIS A 386 -13.59 -16.87 16.38
C HIS A 386 -14.21 -18.27 16.50
N ARG A 387 -15.21 -18.45 17.38
CA ARG A 387 -15.96 -19.71 17.53
C ARG A 387 -17.46 -19.45 17.48
N LEU A 388 -18.16 -20.24 16.69
CA LEU A 388 -19.62 -20.26 16.63
C LEU A 388 -20.17 -21.30 17.60
N VAL A 389 -21.00 -20.89 18.55
CA VAL A 389 -21.63 -21.77 19.55
C VAL A 389 -23.16 -21.67 19.47
N ARG A 390 -23.88 -22.59 20.12
CA ARG A 390 -25.35 -22.52 20.22
C ARG A 390 -25.73 -21.47 21.27
N ARG A 391 -26.80 -20.72 21.02
CA ARG A 391 -27.39 -19.84 22.04
C ARG A 391 -27.98 -20.68 23.17
N PRO A 392 -27.85 -20.27 24.44
CA PRO A 392 -28.42 -20.97 25.58
C PRO A 392 -29.96 -21.08 25.51
N ASP A 393 -30.63 -20.08 24.91
CA ASP A 393 -32.09 -19.91 24.99
C ASP A 393 -32.86 -20.45 23.77
N CYS A 394 -32.26 -21.35 22.99
CA CYS A 394 -32.92 -22.01 21.87
C CYS A 394 -33.05 -23.52 22.15
N THR A 395 -34.01 -23.88 23.01
CA THR A 395 -34.62 -25.22 23.10
C THR A 395 -36.03 -25.19 22.56
#